data_AF-C6VYZ5-F1
#
_entry.id   AF-C6VYZ5-F1
#
_cell.length_a   1.000
_cell.length_b   1.000
_cell.length_c   1.000
_cell.angle_alpha   90.00
_cell.angle_beta   90.00
_cell.angle_gamma   90.00
#
_symmetry.space_group_name_H-M   'P 1'
#
loop_
_entity.id
_entity.type
_entity.pdbx_description
1 polymer ?
#
loop_
_entity_poly.entity_id
_entity_poly.type
_entity_poly.pdbx_seq_one_letter_code
_entity_poly.pdbx_strand_id
1 'polypeptide(L)'
;MKKLLFLLAILPSMSAFAQTEPTYAEKLGYPKGKKVLIIHVDDVGMSYESNQGAIRAIREGVANSLSVMMPCGWVPGFVHYWKENKDIDAGLHLTMTSEWKDYRWGPLAGKTNVKGLTDSEGALWRSVADVVKNASPDEVETEIRAQLERARTMGFEPTHLDSHMGTLFATPEFLERYLKVGMQEKIPVMFPGGHNTAIRGEEKMIDKQFEMTQKVGKQLWEAGLPVLDDLENSSYGWKGPANGDKSEKALQQYKTAKYIEAIGKLKPGLTMVIMHCTIHTEVFPHISDSWPTREGDFLAMIDPQLRKYIEKEGIVLTTWREAMQRRQKVK
;
A
#
# COMPACT_ATOMS: atom_id res chain seq x y z
N MET A 1 -19.22 21.49 -73.91
CA MET A 1 -20.11 21.46 -72.73
C MET A 1 -19.27 21.48 -71.46
N LYS A 2 -19.47 22.53 -70.66
CA LYS A 2 -19.19 22.75 -69.22
C LYS A 2 -17.92 22.15 -68.58
N LYS A 3 -16.91 23.00 -68.36
CA LYS A 3 -15.92 22.86 -67.27
C LYS A 3 -16.65 23.07 -65.93
N LEU A 4 -16.62 22.08 -65.05
CA LEU A 4 -17.14 22.19 -63.68
C LEU A 4 -15.95 22.40 -62.74
N LEU A 5 -15.80 23.62 -62.20
CA LEU A 5 -14.87 23.89 -61.09
C LEU A 5 -15.47 23.30 -59.81
N PHE A 6 -14.81 22.30 -59.23
CA PHE A 6 -15.05 21.91 -57.84
C PHE A 6 -14.20 22.78 -56.92
N LEU A 7 -14.85 23.69 -56.20
CA LEU A 7 -14.26 24.34 -55.03
C LEU A 7 -14.23 23.32 -53.89
N LEU A 8 -13.03 22.87 -53.51
CA LEU A 8 -12.81 22.06 -52.32
C LEU A 8 -12.89 22.98 -51.08
N ALA A 9 -14.00 22.91 -50.35
CA ALA A 9 -14.09 23.52 -49.03
C ALA A 9 -13.28 22.67 -48.04
N ILE A 10 -12.13 23.18 -47.59
CA ILE A 10 -11.35 22.57 -46.52
C ILE A 10 -12.05 22.92 -45.19
N LEU A 11 -12.82 21.97 -44.67
CA LEU A 11 -13.29 22.02 -43.27
C LEU A 11 -12.10 21.65 -42.37
N PRO A 12 -11.70 22.51 -41.41
CA PRO A 12 -10.66 22.13 -40.46
C PRO A 12 -11.22 21.04 -39.55
N SER A 13 -10.57 19.88 -39.58
CA SER A 13 -10.79 18.78 -38.64
C SER A 13 -10.41 19.28 -37.25
N MET A 14 -11.39 19.70 -36.45
CA MET A 14 -11.16 19.87 -35.02
C MET A 14 -10.97 18.48 -34.41
N SER A 15 -9.71 18.09 -34.24
CA SER A 15 -9.35 17.00 -33.34
C SER A 15 -9.75 17.43 -31.93
N ALA A 16 -10.93 17.02 -31.49
CA ALA A 16 -11.30 17.08 -30.09
C ALA A 16 -10.33 16.17 -29.34
N PHE A 17 -9.26 16.76 -28.78
CA PHE A 17 -8.49 16.09 -27.74
C PHE A 17 -9.47 15.88 -26.59
N ALA A 18 -9.93 14.63 -26.40
CA ALA A 18 -10.63 14.26 -25.19
C ALA A 18 -9.71 14.64 -24.03
N GLN A 19 -10.10 15.65 -23.27
CA GLN A 19 -9.35 16.12 -22.12
C GLN A 19 -9.47 15.01 -21.07
N THR A 20 -8.48 14.12 -21.01
CA THR A 20 -8.37 13.09 -19.97
C THR A 20 -8.50 13.77 -18.62
N GLU A 21 -9.38 13.25 -17.75
CA GLU A 21 -9.51 13.79 -16.39
C GLU A 21 -8.15 13.85 -15.71
N PRO A 22 -7.86 14.90 -14.93
CA PRO A 22 -6.60 15.00 -14.21
C PRO A 22 -6.48 13.85 -13.21
N THR A 23 -5.27 13.30 -13.10
CA THR A 23 -4.94 12.29 -12.07
C THR A 23 -5.10 12.88 -10.67
N TYR A 24 -5.26 12.04 -9.65
CA TYR A 24 -5.26 12.52 -8.26
C TYR A 24 -3.93 13.15 -7.88
N ALA A 25 -2.80 12.68 -8.43
CA ALA A 25 -1.53 13.41 -8.32
C ALA A 25 -1.63 14.86 -8.83
N GLU A 26 -2.18 15.06 -10.03
CA GLU A 26 -2.35 16.41 -10.59
C GLU A 26 -3.31 17.25 -9.75
N LYS A 27 -4.42 16.65 -9.27
CA LYS A 27 -5.36 17.32 -8.36
C LYS A 27 -4.70 17.75 -7.03
N LEU A 28 -3.71 17.01 -6.55
CA LEU A 28 -2.90 17.34 -5.37
C LEU A 28 -1.76 18.33 -5.66
N GLY A 29 -1.65 18.82 -6.90
CA GLY A 29 -0.65 19.81 -7.31
C GLY A 29 0.75 19.23 -7.51
N TYR A 30 0.89 17.92 -7.71
CA TYR A 30 2.14 17.36 -8.24
C TYR A 30 2.31 17.72 -9.72
N PRO A 31 3.55 17.73 -10.25
CA PRO A 31 3.77 18.11 -11.64
C PRO A 31 3.04 17.20 -12.63
N LYS A 32 2.42 17.80 -13.64
CA LYS A 32 1.65 17.10 -14.68
C LYS A 32 2.49 16.01 -15.36
N GLY A 33 1.88 14.85 -15.60
CA GLY A 33 2.52 13.75 -16.32
C GLY A 33 3.71 13.08 -15.60
N LYS A 34 3.89 13.32 -14.29
CA LYS A 34 4.90 12.62 -13.49
C LYS A 34 4.36 11.37 -12.81
N LYS A 35 5.24 10.39 -12.62
CA LYS A 35 5.04 9.29 -11.67
C LYS A 35 5.36 9.82 -10.27
N VAL A 36 4.41 9.69 -9.37
CA VAL A 36 4.52 10.12 -7.98
C VAL A 36 4.35 8.88 -7.12
N LEU A 37 5.39 8.48 -6.40
CA LEU A 37 5.41 7.20 -5.69
C LEU A 37 5.44 7.36 -4.17
N ILE A 38 4.60 6.57 -3.52
CA ILE A 38 4.75 6.18 -2.11
C ILE A 38 5.37 4.78 -2.13
N ILE A 39 6.63 4.65 -1.71
CA ILE A 39 7.35 3.37 -1.63
C ILE A 39 7.18 2.86 -0.19
N HIS A 40 6.29 1.89 -0.03
CA HIS A 40 5.64 1.59 1.23
C HIS A 40 5.99 0.19 1.79
N VAL A 41 6.50 0.15 3.02
CA VAL A 41 6.89 -1.09 3.70
C VAL A 41 5.79 -1.58 4.64
N ASP A 42 5.24 -2.75 4.34
CA ASP A 42 4.25 -3.44 5.18
C ASP A 42 4.91 -4.22 6.33
N ASP A 43 4.08 -4.67 7.28
CA ASP A 43 4.40 -5.58 8.39
C ASP A 43 5.36 -5.05 9.48
N VAL A 44 5.43 -3.73 9.67
CA VAL A 44 6.18 -3.18 10.81
C VAL A 44 5.49 -3.54 12.12
N GLY A 45 6.27 -3.82 13.16
CA GLY A 45 5.79 -4.28 14.46
C GLY A 45 5.62 -5.79 14.56
N MET A 46 5.61 -6.50 13.43
CA MET A 46 5.49 -7.96 13.35
C MET A 46 6.63 -8.67 14.10
N SER A 47 7.88 -8.43 13.71
CA SER A 47 9.07 -8.99 14.35
C SER A 47 10.18 -7.93 14.53
N TYR A 48 11.24 -8.28 15.26
CA TYR A 48 12.43 -7.43 15.35
C TYR A 48 13.04 -7.20 13.97
N GLU A 49 13.16 -8.27 13.18
CA GLU A 49 13.73 -8.25 11.84
C GLU A 49 12.92 -7.39 10.87
N SER A 50 11.59 -7.45 10.92
CA SER A 50 10.73 -6.58 10.09
C SER A 50 10.89 -5.11 10.48
N ASN A 51 10.98 -4.80 11.77
CA ASN A 51 11.29 -3.44 12.22
C ASN A 51 12.63 -2.96 11.67
N GLN A 52 13.70 -3.76 11.81
CA GLN A 52 15.03 -3.38 11.33
C GLN A 52 15.06 -3.25 9.80
N GLY A 53 14.43 -4.15 9.07
CA GLY A 53 14.33 -4.10 7.62
C GLY A 53 13.64 -2.82 7.14
N ALA A 54 12.49 -2.48 7.73
CA ALA A 54 11.77 -1.26 7.41
C ALA A 54 12.56 0.02 7.76
N ILE A 55 13.13 0.08 8.97
CA ILE A 55 13.93 1.24 9.41
C ILE A 55 15.10 1.47 8.44
N ARG A 56 15.84 0.42 8.08
CA ARG A 56 16.97 0.54 7.17
C ARG A 56 16.53 0.86 5.75
N ALA A 57 15.44 0.28 5.26
CA ALA A 57 14.89 0.62 3.94
C ALA A 57 14.52 2.12 3.83
N ILE A 58 14.00 2.71 4.90
CA ILE A 58 13.68 4.15 4.97
C ILE A 58 14.94 5.02 5.11
N ARG A 59 15.88 4.63 5.97
CA ARG A 59 17.04 5.45 6.33
C ARG A 59 18.19 5.35 5.34
N GLU A 60 18.43 4.15 4.80
CA GLU A 60 19.54 3.84 3.88
C GLU A 60 19.05 3.78 2.42
N GLY A 61 17.76 3.48 2.22
CA GLY A 61 17.19 3.19 0.91
C GLY A 61 16.27 4.26 0.33
N VAL A 62 15.37 3.81 -0.54
CA VAL A 62 14.39 4.64 -1.27
C VAL A 62 12.96 4.52 -0.74
N ALA A 63 12.71 3.64 0.24
CA ALA A 63 11.42 3.57 0.90
C ALA A 63 11.14 4.90 1.61
N ASN A 64 9.87 5.31 1.67
CA ASN A 64 9.50 6.58 2.27
C ASN A 64 8.19 6.54 3.07
N SER A 65 7.58 5.37 3.20
CA SER A 65 6.37 5.15 4.01
C SER A 65 6.38 3.72 4.57
N LEU A 66 5.69 3.50 5.68
CA LEU A 66 5.50 2.18 6.28
C LEU A 66 4.19 2.11 7.08
N SER A 67 3.74 0.91 7.42
CA SER A 67 2.54 0.68 8.23
C SER A 67 2.75 -0.37 9.33
N VAL A 68 2.14 -0.14 10.50
CA VAL A 68 2.40 -0.94 11.72
C VAL A 68 1.24 -1.88 12.04
N MET A 69 1.53 -3.18 12.19
CA MET A 69 0.60 -4.20 12.67
C MET A 69 0.44 -4.11 14.18
N MET A 70 -0.51 -3.29 14.62
CA MET A 70 -0.69 -2.98 16.05
C MET A 70 -0.91 -4.19 16.98
N PRO A 71 -1.48 -5.33 16.55
CA PRO A 71 -1.57 -6.52 17.40
C PRO A 71 -0.22 -7.14 17.81
N CYS A 72 0.85 -6.90 17.06
CA CYS A 72 2.09 -7.67 17.15
C CYS A 72 3.00 -7.28 18.34
N GLY A 73 3.89 -8.20 18.72
CA GLY A 73 4.73 -8.10 19.92
C GLY A 73 5.85 -7.08 19.84
N TRP A 74 6.35 -6.76 18.64
CA TRP A 74 7.47 -5.83 18.43
C TRP A 74 7.03 -4.39 18.15
N VAL A 75 5.74 -4.10 18.25
CA VAL A 75 5.17 -2.74 18.16
C VAL A 75 5.81 -1.75 19.15
N PRO A 76 6.00 -2.07 20.45
CA PRO A 76 6.64 -1.12 21.38
C PRO A 76 8.04 -0.68 20.94
N GLY A 77 8.85 -1.62 20.43
CA GLY A 77 10.19 -1.33 19.93
C GLY A 77 10.17 -0.33 18.77
N PHE A 78 9.29 -0.55 17.79
CA PHE A 78 9.15 0.38 16.66
C PHE A 78 8.62 1.75 17.11
N VAL A 79 7.58 1.79 17.96
CA VAL A 79 6.98 3.06 18.41
C VAL A 79 7.97 3.89 19.23
N HIS A 80 8.84 3.28 20.03
CA HIS A 80 9.93 4.01 20.71
C HIS A 80 10.88 4.65 19.70
N TYR A 81 11.34 3.89 18.71
CA TYR A 81 12.18 4.44 17.63
C TYR A 81 11.47 5.59 16.90
N TRP A 82 10.21 5.41 16.50
CA TRP A 82 9.43 6.43 15.81
C TRP A 82 9.24 7.71 16.64
N LYS A 83 9.12 7.61 17.97
CA LYS A 83 9.02 8.80 18.85
C LYS A 83 10.24 9.71 18.76
N GLU A 84 11.42 9.14 18.54
CA GLU A 84 12.68 9.85 18.33
C GLU A 84 12.90 10.27 16.86
N ASN A 85 12.03 9.78 15.96
CA ASN A 85 12.17 9.86 14.51
C ASN A 85 10.84 10.24 13.83
N LYS A 86 10.23 11.35 14.29
CA LYS A 86 8.88 11.80 13.89
C LYS A 86 8.75 12.20 12.42
N ASP A 87 9.88 12.32 11.71
CA ASP A 87 9.93 12.56 10.27
C ASP A 87 9.45 11.34 9.46
N ILE A 88 9.50 10.13 10.04
CA ILE A 88 9.01 8.91 9.40
C ILE A 88 7.48 8.97 9.19
N ASP A 89 7.06 8.69 7.96
CA ASP A 89 5.67 8.50 7.58
C ASP A 89 5.24 7.07 7.94
N ALA A 90 4.39 6.95 8.96
CA ALA A 90 4.00 5.67 9.54
C ALA A 90 2.48 5.61 9.71
N GLY A 91 1.85 4.63 9.08
CA GLY A 91 0.42 4.31 9.18
C GLY A 91 0.14 3.08 10.04
N LEU A 92 -1.12 2.63 10.03
CA LEU A 92 -1.50 1.34 10.62
C LEU A 92 -1.77 0.30 9.54
N HIS A 93 -1.12 -0.85 9.69
CA HIS A 93 -1.40 -2.05 8.93
C HIS A 93 -2.53 -2.80 9.62
N LEU A 94 -3.76 -2.47 9.27
CA LEU A 94 -4.93 -2.99 9.97
C LEU A 94 -4.97 -4.51 9.80
N THR A 95 -4.86 -5.20 10.94
CA THR A 95 -4.54 -6.62 10.98
C THR A 95 -5.74 -7.41 11.48
N MET A 96 -6.35 -8.21 10.60
CA MET A 96 -7.52 -9.05 10.92
C MET A 96 -7.20 -10.54 10.89
N THR A 97 -5.98 -10.88 10.48
CA THR A 97 -5.45 -12.24 10.38
C THR A 97 -4.19 -12.37 11.22
N SER A 98 -3.86 -13.60 11.57
CA SER A 98 -2.55 -14.04 12.02
C SER A 98 -2.33 -15.36 11.30
N GLU A 99 -1.39 -15.47 10.37
CA GLU A 99 -1.34 -16.56 9.39
C GLU A 99 -0.38 -17.70 9.81
N TRP A 100 0.70 -17.37 10.52
CA TRP A 100 1.78 -18.34 10.79
C TRP A 100 1.44 -19.33 11.89
N LYS A 101 2.03 -20.53 11.79
CA LYS A 101 1.76 -21.66 12.68
C LYS A 101 2.09 -21.35 14.13
N ASP A 102 3.34 -20.96 14.39
CA ASP A 102 3.91 -20.85 15.74
C ASP A 102 4.14 -19.40 16.17
N TYR A 103 3.81 -18.42 15.31
CA TYR A 103 3.94 -16.99 15.56
C TYR A 103 2.56 -16.32 15.45
N ARG A 104 1.88 -16.18 16.60
CA ARG A 104 0.44 -15.85 16.70
C ARG A 104 0.21 -14.55 17.46
N TRP A 105 -0.83 -13.80 17.09
CA TRP A 105 -1.32 -12.64 17.85
C TRP A 105 -2.85 -12.63 17.90
N GLY A 106 -3.41 -12.05 18.96
CA GLY A 106 -4.86 -11.93 19.18
C GLY A 106 -5.41 -10.54 18.83
N PRO A 107 -6.75 -10.37 18.82
CA PRO A 107 -7.38 -9.08 18.59
C PRO A 107 -7.14 -8.12 19.76
N LEU A 108 -7.06 -6.83 19.47
CA LEU A 108 -6.92 -5.79 20.48
C LEU A 108 -8.25 -5.39 21.12
N ALA A 109 -9.37 -5.57 20.42
CA ALA A 109 -10.70 -5.40 20.99
C ALA A 109 -11.02 -6.46 22.06
N GLY A 110 -10.21 -7.53 22.16
CA GLY A 110 -10.40 -8.64 23.08
C GLY A 110 -11.43 -9.65 22.59
N LYS A 111 -11.17 -10.94 22.84
CA LYS A 111 -11.97 -12.07 22.33
C LYS A 111 -13.47 -11.96 22.63
N THR A 112 -13.86 -11.39 23.76
CA THR A 112 -15.29 -11.27 24.14
C THR A 112 -16.08 -10.32 23.25
N ASN A 113 -15.41 -9.29 22.72
CA ASN A 113 -16.03 -8.24 21.91
C ASN A 113 -16.02 -8.58 20.41
N VAL A 114 -15.08 -9.43 19.98
CA VAL A 114 -14.90 -9.82 18.58
C VAL A 114 -14.71 -11.33 18.44
N LYS A 115 -15.67 -12.11 18.93
CA LYS A 115 -15.61 -13.58 18.95
C LYS A 115 -15.40 -14.17 17.56
N GLY A 116 -16.03 -13.56 16.55
CA GLY A 116 -15.94 -13.96 15.15
C GLY A 116 -14.56 -13.74 14.52
N LEU A 117 -13.69 -12.92 15.12
CA LEU A 117 -12.31 -12.69 14.65
C LEU A 117 -11.29 -13.67 15.24
N THR A 118 -11.66 -14.46 16.25
CA THR A 118 -10.71 -15.33 16.94
C THR A 118 -10.87 -16.80 16.60
N ASP A 119 -9.75 -17.50 16.47
CA ASP A 119 -9.68 -18.94 16.32
C ASP A 119 -9.70 -19.69 17.67
N SER A 120 -9.50 -21.01 17.62
CA SER A 120 -9.45 -21.88 18.79
C SER A 120 -8.24 -21.65 19.70
N GLU A 121 -7.14 -21.07 19.19
CA GLU A 121 -5.95 -20.70 19.97
C GLU A 121 -6.14 -19.34 20.68
N GLY A 122 -7.23 -18.62 20.37
CA GLY A 122 -7.46 -17.26 20.86
C GLY A 122 -6.70 -16.19 20.06
N ALA A 123 -6.10 -16.58 18.94
CA ALA A 123 -5.44 -15.70 17.99
C ALA A 123 -6.42 -15.23 16.91
N LEU A 124 -6.02 -14.23 16.11
CA LEU A 124 -6.75 -13.90 14.88
C LEU A 124 -6.72 -15.07 13.89
N TRP A 125 -7.75 -15.20 13.06
CA TRP A 125 -7.83 -16.28 12.07
C TRP A 125 -6.64 -16.35 11.12
N ARG A 126 -6.33 -17.57 10.67
CA ARG A 126 -5.19 -17.87 9.77
C ARG A 126 -5.34 -17.36 8.36
N SER A 127 -6.57 -17.22 7.88
CA SER A 127 -6.84 -16.86 6.50
C SER A 127 -7.95 -15.82 6.40
N VAL A 128 -7.89 -15.04 5.33
CA VAL A 128 -8.96 -14.10 4.96
C VAL A 128 -10.31 -14.82 4.82
N ALA A 129 -10.31 -16.03 4.27
CA ALA A 129 -11.52 -16.82 4.11
C ALA A 129 -12.17 -17.18 5.45
N ASP A 130 -11.36 -17.51 6.47
CA ASP A 130 -11.86 -17.78 7.81
C ASP A 130 -12.39 -16.50 8.48
N VAL A 131 -11.75 -15.35 8.28
CA VAL A 131 -12.30 -14.06 8.77
C VAL A 131 -13.67 -13.80 8.14
N VAL A 132 -13.79 -13.88 6.81
CA VAL A 132 -15.05 -13.66 6.09
C VAL A 132 -16.16 -14.63 6.54
N LYS A 133 -15.79 -15.88 6.83
CA LYS A 133 -16.75 -16.91 7.25
C LYS A 133 -17.29 -16.67 8.67
N ASN A 134 -16.45 -16.15 9.57
CA ASN A 134 -16.75 -16.16 11.01
C ASN A 134 -17.03 -14.77 11.61
N ALA A 135 -16.50 -13.69 11.03
CA ALA A 135 -16.59 -12.35 11.58
C ALA A 135 -17.70 -11.52 10.95
N SER A 136 -18.38 -10.73 11.77
CA SER A 136 -19.31 -9.71 11.29
C SER A 136 -18.58 -8.40 10.93
N PRO A 137 -19.17 -7.55 10.06
CA PRO A 137 -18.61 -6.23 9.75
C PRO A 137 -18.47 -5.32 11.00
N ASP A 138 -19.37 -5.45 11.98
CA ASP A 138 -19.30 -4.66 13.22
C ASP A 138 -18.13 -5.10 14.11
N GLU A 139 -17.80 -6.40 14.14
CA GLU A 139 -16.60 -6.89 14.83
C GLU A 139 -15.33 -6.39 14.14
N VAL A 140 -15.31 -6.37 12.81
CA VAL A 140 -14.20 -5.77 12.04
C VAL A 140 -14.02 -4.29 12.37
N GLU A 141 -15.10 -3.48 12.37
CA GLU A 141 -15.01 -2.06 12.75
C GLU A 141 -14.52 -1.89 14.20
N THR A 142 -15.00 -2.74 15.11
CA THR A 142 -14.60 -2.73 16.52
C THR A 142 -13.10 -2.97 16.66
N GLU A 143 -12.55 -3.95 15.94
CA GLU A 143 -11.10 -4.24 15.95
C GLU A 143 -10.27 -3.13 15.29
N ILE A 144 -10.72 -2.56 14.16
CA ILE A 144 -10.06 -1.40 13.53
C ILE A 144 -9.91 -0.26 14.54
N ARG A 145 -10.99 0.07 15.27
CA ARG A 145 -10.98 1.13 16.27
C ARG A 145 -10.07 0.81 17.46
N ALA A 146 -10.04 -0.44 17.91
CA ALA A 146 -9.14 -0.87 18.97
C ALA A 146 -7.64 -0.76 18.56
N GLN A 147 -7.31 -1.06 17.30
CA GLN A 147 -5.95 -0.86 16.77
C GLN A 147 -5.56 0.62 16.73
N LEU A 148 -6.48 1.49 16.29
CA LEU A 148 -6.27 2.93 16.31
C LEU A 148 -6.13 3.49 17.73
N GLU A 149 -6.98 3.03 18.65
CA GLU A 149 -6.94 3.42 20.07
C GLU A 149 -5.61 3.03 20.72
N ARG A 150 -5.11 1.80 20.48
CA ARG A 150 -3.79 1.37 20.97
C ARG A 150 -2.70 2.29 20.45
N ALA A 151 -2.69 2.61 19.14
CA ALA A 151 -1.69 3.49 18.56
C ALA A 151 -1.69 4.86 19.25
N ARG A 152 -2.87 5.47 19.40
CA ARG A 152 -3.05 6.77 20.07
C ARG A 152 -2.64 6.76 21.54
N THR A 153 -2.99 5.69 22.26
CA THR A 153 -2.59 5.49 23.66
C THR A 153 -1.07 5.44 23.81
N MET A 154 -0.37 4.86 22.81
CA MET A 154 1.09 4.85 22.77
C MET A 154 1.69 6.20 22.34
N GLY A 155 0.88 7.21 22.00
CA GLY A 155 1.32 8.50 21.49
C GLY A 155 1.73 8.46 20.01
N PHE A 156 1.21 7.49 19.26
CA PHE A 156 1.42 7.30 17.82
C PHE A 156 0.13 7.63 17.05
N GLU A 157 0.11 8.80 16.41
CA GLU A 157 -0.96 9.15 15.47
C GLU A 157 -0.55 8.70 14.05
N PRO A 158 -1.28 7.76 13.44
CA PRO A 158 -0.92 7.21 12.13
C PRO A 158 -1.20 8.22 11.01
N THR A 159 -0.39 8.16 9.95
CA THR A 159 -0.55 9.06 8.78
C THR A 159 -1.53 8.52 7.73
N HIS A 160 -1.82 7.23 7.78
CA HIS A 160 -2.73 6.53 6.89
C HIS A 160 -3.11 5.16 7.49
N LEU A 161 -4.07 4.49 6.86
CA LEU A 161 -4.47 3.11 7.14
C LEU A 161 -4.32 2.29 5.86
N ASP A 162 -3.97 1.03 6.01
CA ASP A 162 -4.03 0.00 4.97
C ASP A 162 -4.42 -1.35 5.60
N SER A 163 -4.38 -2.44 4.84
CA SER A 163 -4.95 -3.73 5.25
C SER A 163 -3.96 -4.87 5.07
N HIS A 164 -3.65 -5.55 6.16
CA HIS A 164 -2.88 -6.79 6.13
C HIS A 164 -3.63 -7.89 5.36
N MET A 165 -2.91 -8.53 4.43
CA MET A 165 -3.41 -9.53 3.47
C MET A 165 -4.61 -9.07 2.62
N GLY A 166 -4.92 -7.77 2.59
CA GLY A 166 -6.13 -7.25 1.91
C GLY A 166 -7.46 -7.69 2.55
N THR A 167 -7.46 -8.17 3.80
CA THR A 167 -8.68 -8.67 4.47
C THR A 167 -9.85 -7.69 4.44
N LEU A 168 -9.57 -6.39 4.59
CA LEU A 168 -10.59 -5.35 4.59
C LEU A 168 -11.20 -5.08 3.20
N PHE A 169 -10.65 -5.67 2.14
CA PHE A 169 -11.19 -5.60 0.78
C PHE A 169 -11.95 -6.86 0.37
N ALA A 170 -11.98 -7.89 1.24
CA ALA A 170 -12.52 -9.20 0.90
C ALA A 170 -14.04 -9.20 0.67
N THR A 171 -14.77 -8.30 1.33
CA THR A 171 -16.22 -8.11 1.15
C THR A 171 -16.58 -6.63 1.06
N PRO A 172 -17.67 -6.26 0.36
CA PRO A 172 -18.17 -4.89 0.35
C PRO A 172 -18.41 -4.32 1.75
N GLU A 173 -18.90 -5.15 2.67
CA GLU A 173 -19.22 -4.75 4.03
C GLU A 173 -17.96 -4.49 4.85
N PHE A 174 -16.89 -5.27 4.70
CA PHE A 174 -15.62 -4.98 5.37
C PHE A 174 -14.97 -3.71 4.81
N LEU A 175 -15.04 -3.53 3.48
CA LEU A 175 -14.55 -2.34 2.81
C LEU A 175 -15.31 -1.09 3.31
N GLU A 176 -16.62 -1.17 3.44
CA GLU A 176 -17.43 -0.07 3.98
C GLU A 176 -16.96 0.36 5.37
N ARG A 177 -16.69 -0.59 6.26
CA ARG A 177 -16.22 -0.31 7.64
C ARG A 177 -14.86 0.35 7.65
N TYR A 178 -13.94 -0.14 6.83
CA TYR A 178 -12.61 0.45 6.64
C TYR A 178 -12.68 1.90 6.13
N LEU A 179 -13.42 2.14 5.05
CA LEU A 179 -13.58 3.47 4.47
C LEU A 179 -14.27 4.43 5.44
N LYS A 180 -15.31 3.96 6.13
CA LYS A 180 -16.05 4.73 7.15
C LYS A 180 -15.11 5.23 8.24
N VAL A 181 -14.28 4.36 8.82
CA VAL A 181 -13.34 4.77 9.87
C VAL A 181 -12.34 5.79 9.33
N GLY A 182 -11.70 5.53 8.18
CA GLY A 182 -10.76 6.48 7.58
C GLY A 182 -11.36 7.87 7.34
N MET A 183 -12.58 7.93 6.79
CA MET A 183 -13.28 9.19 6.52
C MET A 183 -13.72 9.94 7.79
N GLN A 184 -14.11 9.22 8.85
CA GLN A 184 -14.51 9.81 10.14
C GLN A 184 -13.30 10.37 10.90
N GLU A 185 -12.22 9.60 10.94
CA GLU A 185 -10.99 9.96 11.65
C GLU A 185 -10.12 10.95 10.85
N LYS A 186 -10.49 11.22 9.59
CA LYS A 186 -9.71 12.01 8.63
C LYS A 186 -8.29 11.48 8.42
N ILE A 187 -8.17 10.16 8.44
CA ILE A 187 -6.93 9.44 8.16
C ILE A 187 -7.03 8.87 6.73
N PRO A 188 -6.06 9.19 5.84
CA PRO A 188 -5.99 8.58 4.52
C PRO A 188 -6.06 7.06 4.55
N VAL A 189 -6.62 6.46 3.51
CA VAL A 189 -6.75 5.01 3.37
C VAL A 189 -6.10 4.56 2.07
N MET A 190 -5.33 3.48 2.12
CA MET A 190 -4.85 2.82 0.92
C MET A 190 -6.04 2.21 0.19
N PHE A 191 -6.40 2.81 -0.94
CA PHE A 191 -7.39 2.33 -1.89
C PHE A 191 -7.20 3.04 -3.24
N PRO A 192 -7.05 2.31 -4.37
CA PRO A 192 -6.80 2.91 -5.68
C PRO A 192 -8.13 3.34 -6.32
N GLY A 193 -8.25 4.63 -6.62
CA GLY A 193 -9.49 5.21 -7.17
C GLY A 193 -9.31 5.91 -8.52
N GLY A 194 -8.11 5.90 -9.10
CA GLY A 194 -7.80 6.50 -10.41
C GLY A 194 -7.67 5.46 -11.52
N HIS A 195 -6.65 5.52 -12.37
CA HIS A 195 -6.62 4.65 -13.54
C HIS A 195 -6.40 3.16 -13.25
N ASN A 196 -5.87 2.80 -12.07
CA ASN A 196 -5.70 1.43 -11.56
C ASN A 196 -5.06 0.47 -12.58
N THR A 197 -4.04 0.91 -13.32
CA THR A 197 -3.55 0.14 -14.48
C THR A 197 -2.74 -1.07 -14.04
N ALA A 198 -1.87 -0.92 -13.04
CA ALA A 198 -1.05 -2.00 -12.50
C ALA A 198 -1.94 -3.02 -11.74
N ILE A 199 -2.66 -2.55 -10.71
CA ILE A 199 -3.48 -3.43 -9.87
C ILE A 199 -4.56 -4.18 -10.64
N ARG A 200 -5.16 -3.58 -11.69
CA ARG A 200 -6.13 -4.30 -12.53
C ARG A 200 -5.52 -5.49 -13.26
N GLY A 201 -4.27 -5.35 -13.72
CA GLY A 201 -3.54 -6.42 -14.39
C GLY A 201 -3.17 -7.54 -13.43
N GLU A 202 -2.72 -7.18 -12.23
CA GLU A 202 -2.31 -8.11 -11.18
C GLU A 202 -3.48 -8.92 -10.62
N GLU A 203 -4.56 -8.24 -10.20
CA GLU A 203 -5.73 -8.84 -9.57
C GLU A 203 -6.78 -9.33 -10.59
N LYS A 204 -6.50 -9.19 -11.89
CA LYS A 204 -7.42 -9.54 -12.99
C LYS A 204 -8.82 -8.90 -12.80
N MET A 205 -8.82 -7.64 -12.36
CA MET A 205 -10.02 -6.91 -11.97
C MET A 205 -10.96 -6.72 -13.16
N ILE A 206 -12.22 -7.12 -12.98
CA ILE A 206 -13.27 -6.95 -14.00
C ILE A 206 -13.81 -5.51 -14.01
N ASP A 207 -14.46 -5.10 -15.10
CA ASP A 207 -14.92 -3.72 -15.29
C ASP A 207 -15.85 -3.23 -14.17
N LYS A 208 -16.76 -4.08 -13.67
CA LYS A 208 -17.65 -3.72 -12.56
C LYS A 208 -16.89 -3.41 -11.26
N GLN A 209 -15.81 -4.15 -10.98
CA GLN A 209 -14.95 -3.88 -9.83
C GLN A 209 -14.19 -2.56 -10.05
N PHE A 210 -13.69 -2.34 -11.26
CA PHE A 210 -13.02 -1.08 -11.61
C PHE A 210 -13.96 0.14 -11.47
N GLU A 211 -15.19 0.07 -11.95
CA GLU A 211 -16.19 1.14 -11.74
C GLU A 211 -16.45 1.42 -10.26
N MET A 212 -16.54 0.37 -9.43
CA MET A 212 -16.66 0.52 -7.98
C MET A 212 -15.46 1.27 -7.41
N THR A 213 -14.24 0.94 -7.86
CA THR A 213 -13.05 1.64 -7.37
C THR A 213 -13.06 3.14 -7.70
N GLN A 214 -13.55 3.53 -8.88
CA GLN A 214 -13.70 4.95 -9.25
C GLN A 214 -14.71 5.66 -8.35
N LYS A 215 -15.82 4.99 -8.04
CA LYS A 215 -16.86 5.54 -7.15
C LYS A 215 -16.32 5.76 -5.73
N VAL A 216 -15.61 4.78 -5.19
CA VAL A 216 -14.96 4.89 -3.87
C VAL A 216 -13.91 6.00 -3.88
N GLY A 217 -13.10 6.11 -4.95
CA GLY A 217 -12.13 7.20 -5.10
C GLY A 217 -12.79 8.58 -5.03
N LYS A 218 -13.92 8.78 -5.71
CA LYS A 218 -14.68 10.05 -5.62
C LYS A 218 -15.17 10.31 -4.21
N GLN A 219 -15.73 9.30 -3.53
CA GLN A 219 -16.21 9.43 -2.15
C GLN A 219 -15.08 9.83 -1.19
N LEU A 220 -13.91 9.19 -1.30
CA LEU A 220 -12.74 9.51 -0.48
C LEU A 220 -12.24 10.94 -0.74
N TRP A 221 -12.20 11.35 -2.02
CA TRP A 221 -11.82 12.70 -2.39
C TRP A 221 -12.78 13.77 -1.82
N GLU A 222 -14.08 13.54 -1.96
CA GLU A 222 -15.15 14.38 -1.41
C GLU A 222 -15.12 14.43 0.12
N ALA A 223 -14.73 13.32 0.77
CA ALA A 223 -14.53 13.26 2.22
C ALA A 223 -13.27 14.00 2.71
N GLY A 224 -12.47 14.57 1.79
CA GLY A 224 -11.28 15.35 2.10
C GLY A 224 -9.99 14.54 2.21
N LEU A 225 -9.96 13.32 1.69
CA LEU A 225 -8.79 12.44 1.73
C LEU A 225 -8.05 12.43 0.38
N PRO A 226 -6.71 12.27 0.37
CA PRO A 226 -5.98 11.98 -0.86
C PRO A 226 -6.38 10.58 -1.36
N VAL A 227 -6.29 10.39 -2.67
CA VAL A 227 -6.69 9.14 -3.34
C VAL A 227 -5.57 8.71 -4.26
N LEU A 228 -5.29 7.41 -4.31
CA LEU A 228 -4.28 6.85 -5.20
C LEU A 228 -4.84 6.72 -6.61
N ASP A 229 -4.00 7.01 -7.60
CA ASP A 229 -4.26 6.73 -9.00
C ASP A 229 -4.05 5.25 -9.36
N ASP A 230 -3.16 4.56 -8.64
CA ASP A 230 -2.84 3.15 -8.87
C ASP A 230 -2.24 2.49 -7.61
N LEU A 231 -2.14 1.16 -7.65
CA LEU A 231 -1.36 0.34 -6.73
C LEU A 231 -0.49 -0.63 -7.50
N GLU A 232 0.70 -0.90 -6.99
CA GLU A 232 1.59 -1.97 -7.47
C GLU A 232 2.00 -2.84 -6.27
N ASN A 233 1.50 -4.09 -6.26
CA ASN A 233 1.66 -5.07 -5.19
C ASN A 233 2.27 -6.41 -5.66
N SER A 234 2.92 -6.43 -6.83
CA SER A 234 3.43 -7.65 -7.43
C SER A 234 4.69 -8.21 -6.77
N SER A 235 5.36 -7.42 -5.90
CA SER A 235 6.65 -7.74 -5.29
C SER A 235 6.67 -9.07 -4.54
N TYR A 236 5.60 -9.38 -3.81
CA TYR A 236 5.46 -10.61 -3.02
C TYR A 236 5.35 -11.87 -3.89
N GLY A 237 4.89 -11.72 -5.13
CA GLY A 237 4.76 -12.81 -6.09
C GLY A 237 6.06 -13.22 -6.78
N TRP A 238 7.12 -12.42 -6.68
CA TRP A 238 8.37 -12.66 -7.39
C TRP A 238 9.20 -13.77 -6.73
N LYS A 239 9.26 -14.94 -7.38
CA LYS A 239 9.82 -16.20 -6.84
C LYS A 239 11.36 -16.26 -6.72
N GLY A 240 12.07 -15.16 -6.96
CA GLY A 240 13.53 -15.10 -6.90
C GLY A 240 14.22 -15.54 -8.20
N PRO A 241 15.56 -15.62 -8.19
CA PRO A 241 16.36 -16.07 -9.33
C PRO A 241 15.98 -17.48 -9.82
N ALA A 242 15.93 -17.69 -11.14
CA ALA A 242 15.52 -18.96 -11.75
C ALA A 242 16.45 -20.15 -11.42
N ASN A 243 17.70 -19.88 -11.07
CA ASN A 243 18.67 -20.88 -10.63
C ASN A 243 18.50 -21.30 -9.15
N GLY A 244 17.56 -20.68 -8.42
CA GLY A 244 17.31 -20.96 -7.00
C GLY A 244 18.36 -20.37 -6.05
N ASP A 245 19.26 -19.50 -6.53
CA ASP A 245 20.26 -18.83 -5.70
C ASP A 245 19.58 -17.84 -4.75
N LYS A 246 19.79 -18.05 -3.44
CA LYS A 246 19.24 -17.23 -2.35
C LYS A 246 20.32 -16.40 -1.65
N SER A 247 21.51 -16.26 -2.22
CA SER A 247 22.51 -15.34 -1.69
C SER A 247 22.00 -13.91 -1.77
N GLU A 248 22.38 -13.06 -0.81
CA GLU A 248 21.99 -11.65 -0.76
C GLU A 248 22.24 -10.96 -2.11
N LYS A 249 23.41 -11.19 -2.72
CA LYS A 249 23.76 -10.61 -4.02
C LYS A 249 22.80 -11.02 -5.14
N ALA A 250 22.43 -12.30 -5.21
CA ALA A 250 21.52 -12.79 -6.24
C ALA A 250 20.09 -12.26 -6.02
N LEU A 251 19.62 -12.24 -4.75
CA LEU A 251 18.33 -11.67 -4.38
C LEU A 251 18.25 -10.17 -4.69
N GLN A 252 19.27 -9.40 -4.31
CA GLN A 252 19.36 -7.97 -4.60
C GLN A 252 19.29 -7.70 -6.10
N GLN A 253 20.16 -8.34 -6.89
CA GLN A 253 20.19 -8.16 -8.35
C GLN A 253 18.84 -8.46 -8.99
N TYR A 254 18.20 -9.56 -8.59
CA TYR A 254 16.90 -9.96 -9.12
C TYR A 254 15.78 -8.98 -8.73
N LYS A 255 15.67 -8.64 -7.44
CA LYS A 255 14.62 -7.75 -6.94
C LYS A 255 14.79 -6.33 -7.44
N THR A 256 16.01 -5.78 -7.46
CA THR A 256 16.30 -4.45 -8.04
C THR A 256 15.86 -4.39 -9.50
N ALA A 257 16.20 -5.40 -10.31
CA ALA A 257 15.76 -5.45 -11.70
C ALA A 257 14.23 -5.51 -11.83
N LYS A 258 13.54 -6.26 -10.97
CA LYS A 258 12.08 -6.36 -10.95
C LYS A 258 11.40 -5.06 -10.54
N TYR A 259 11.91 -4.35 -9.53
CA TYR A 259 11.39 -3.03 -9.16
C TYR A 259 11.58 -2.01 -10.29
N ILE A 260 12.74 -1.98 -10.95
CA ILE A 260 12.97 -1.10 -12.10
C ILE A 260 11.97 -1.42 -13.23
N GLU A 261 11.74 -2.70 -13.52
CA GLU A 261 10.77 -3.14 -14.52
C GLU A 261 9.33 -2.71 -14.17
N ALA A 262 8.89 -2.98 -12.94
CA ALA A 262 7.57 -2.65 -12.43
C ALA A 262 7.32 -1.14 -12.45
N ILE A 263 8.20 -0.36 -11.83
CA ILE A 263 8.13 1.11 -11.78
C ILE A 263 8.18 1.71 -13.19
N GLY A 264 8.96 1.12 -14.10
CA GLY A 264 9.03 1.53 -15.50
C GLY A 264 7.69 1.47 -16.23
N LYS A 265 6.85 0.47 -15.91
CA LYS A 265 5.54 0.26 -16.53
C LYS A 265 4.41 1.12 -15.95
N LEU A 266 4.61 1.70 -14.78
CA LEU A 266 3.59 2.57 -14.16
C LEU A 266 3.25 3.76 -15.06
N LYS A 267 1.98 4.16 -15.05
CA LYS A 267 1.53 5.41 -15.68
C LYS A 267 1.79 6.60 -14.73
N PRO A 268 1.82 7.84 -15.26
CA PRO A 268 1.78 9.02 -14.42
C PRO A 268 0.56 9.05 -13.49
N GLY A 269 0.77 9.46 -12.25
CA GLY A 269 -0.24 9.37 -11.18
C GLY A 269 0.42 9.16 -9.81
N LEU A 270 -0.39 9.25 -8.75
CA LEU A 270 0.00 8.90 -7.39
C LEU A 270 -0.17 7.40 -7.20
N THR A 271 0.94 6.67 -7.11
CA THR A 271 0.93 5.22 -6.95
C THR A 271 1.61 4.83 -5.65
N MET A 272 0.98 3.94 -4.89
CA MET A 272 1.66 3.27 -3.78
C MET A 272 2.22 1.94 -4.30
N VAL A 273 3.53 1.76 -4.13
CA VAL A 273 4.26 0.53 -4.43
C VAL A 273 4.46 -0.17 -3.09
N ILE A 274 4.05 -1.43 -2.98
CA ILE A 274 4.00 -2.18 -1.71
C ILE A 274 5.12 -3.22 -1.69
N MET A 275 5.78 -3.36 -0.53
CA MET A 275 6.86 -4.33 -0.32
C MET A 275 7.00 -4.72 1.15
N HIS A 276 7.82 -5.75 1.40
CA HIS A 276 7.94 -6.33 2.73
C HIS A 276 9.41 -6.40 3.16
N CYS A 277 10.02 -5.27 3.48
CA CYS A 277 11.44 -5.23 3.87
C CYS A 277 11.66 -5.87 5.24
N THR A 278 12.38 -6.98 5.30
CA THR A 278 12.78 -7.64 6.56
C THR A 278 14.22 -8.10 6.44
N ILE A 279 15.05 -7.84 7.47
CA ILE A 279 16.41 -8.40 7.49
C ILE A 279 16.37 -9.91 7.70
N HIS A 280 17.36 -10.64 7.20
CA HIS A 280 17.51 -12.06 7.50
C HIS A 280 18.28 -12.26 8.81
N THR A 281 17.77 -13.17 9.63
CA THR A 281 18.43 -13.73 10.82
C THR A 281 18.17 -15.23 10.83
N GLU A 282 18.87 -15.97 11.68
CA GLU A 282 18.61 -17.39 11.93
C GLU A 282 17.20 -17.65 12.50
N VAL A 283 16.55 -16.63 13.09
CA VAL A 283 15.23 -16.76 13.73
C VAL A 283 14.09 -16.61 12.74
N PHE A 284 14.18 -15.65 11.82
CA PHE A 284 13.06 -15.30 10.93
C PHE A 284 12.51 -16.47 10.08
N PRO A 285 13.33 -17.42 9.57
CA PRO A 285 12.82 -18.61 8.89
C PRO A 285 11.91 -19.51 9.72
N HIS A 286 11.95 -19.40 11.06
CA HIS A 286 11.01 -20.08 11.95
C HIS A 286 9.64 -19.38 12.05
N ILE A 287 9.57 -18.11 11.62
CA ILE A 287 8.32 -17.33 11.53
C ILE A 287 7.70 -17.53 10.16
N SER A 288 8.45 -17.25 9.09
CA SER A 288 7.94 -17.21 7.72
C SER A 288 8.90 -17.82 6.69
N ASP A 289 8.38 -18.67 5.82
CA ASP A 289 9.10 -19.21 4.66
C ASP A 289 9.32 -18.16 3.55
N SER A 290 8.63 -17.02 3.64
CA SER A 290 8.75 -15.87 2.73
C SER A 290 10.03 -15.05 2.92
N TRP A 291 10.92 -15.44 3.84
CA TRP A 291 12.16 -14.72 4.16
C TRP A 291 12.99 -14.31 2.93
N PRO A 292 13.16 -15.11 1.85
CA PRO A 292 13.98 -14.68 0.71
C PRO A 292 13.34 -13.54 -0.07
N THR A 293 12.00 -13.51 -0.11
CA THR A 293 11.24 -12.45 -0.79
C THR A 293 11.37 -11.14 -0.02
N ARG A 294 11.23 -11.23 1.31
CA ARG A 294 11.27 -10.07 2.21
C ARG A 294 12.66 -9.46 2.36
N GLU A 295 13.68 -10.31 2.44
CA GLU A 295 15.08 -9.87 2.41
C GLU A 295 15.43 -9.26 1.05
N GLY A 296 15.01 -9.90 -0.05
CA GLY A 296 15.23 -9.35 -1.37
C GLY A 296 14.57 -7.98 -1.58
N ASP A 297 13.37 -7.76 -1.03
CA ASP A 297 12.72 -6.44 -1.03
C ASP A 297 13.57 -5.42 -0.26
N PHE A 298 14.02 -5.75 0.94
CA PHE A 298 14.92 -4.91 1.72
C PHE A 298 16.20 -4.56 0.93
N LEU A 299 16.87 -5.57 0.37
CA LEU A 299 18.12 -5.39 -0.36
C LEU A 299 17.95 -4.51 -1.61
N ALA A 300 16.82 -4.62 -2.31
CA ALA A 300 16.53 -3.77 -3.46
C ALA A 300 16.28 -2.31 -3.06
N MET A 301 15.62 -2.06 -1.92
CA MET A 301 15.37 -0.70 -1.45
C MET A 301 16.64 0.05 -1.10
N ILE A 302 17.65 -0.64 -0.57
CA ILE A 302 18.96 -0.04 -0.25
C ILE A 302 19.95 -0.08 -1.43
N ASP A 303 19.56 -0.63 -2.58
CA ASP A 303 20.43 -0.71 -3.75
C ASP A 303 20.61 0.68 -4.41
N PRO A 304 21.85 1.19 -4.53
CA PRO A 304 22.11 2.45 -5.23
C PRO A 304 21.64 2.46 -6.69
N GLN A 305 21.51 1.29 -7.33
CA GLN A 305 21.00 1.19 -8.69
C GLN A 305 19.52 1.60 -8.79
N LEU A 306 18.68 1.20 -7.84
CA LEU A 306 17.27 1.59 -7.81
C LEU A 306 17.13 3.10 -7.56
N ARG A 307 17.91 3.65 -6.63
CA ARG A 307 17.97 5.09 -6.37
C ARG A 307 18.33 5.89 -7.63
N LYS A 308 19.40 5.49 -8.32
CA LYS A 308 19.83 6.12 -9.59
C LYS A 308 18.76 6.04 -10.67
N TYR A 309 18.01 4.95 -10.72
CA TYR A 309 16.89 4.81 -11.66
C TYR A 309 15.77 5.81 -11.34
N ILE A 310 15.34 5.93 -10.08
CA ILE A 310 14.33 6.89 -9.63
C ILE A 310 14.72 8.33 -9.98
N GLU A 311 15.97 8.70 -9.69
CA GLU A 311 16.53 10.02 -9.99
C GLU A 311 16.58 10.30 -11.51
N LYS A 312 17.10 9.34 -12.29
CA LYS A 312 17.23 9.46 -13.74
C LYS A 312 15.88 9.65 -14.44
N GLU A 313 14.87 8.89 -14.03
CA GLU A 313 13.53 8.96 -14.61
C GLU A 313 12.73 10.18 -14.08
N GLY A 314 13.30 10.93 -13.14
CA GLY A 314 12.67 12.10 -12.54
C GLY A 314 11.33 11.76 -11.88
N ILE A 315 11.30 10.60 -11.20
CA ILE A 315 10.17 10.11 -10.41
C ILE A 315 10.11 10.92 -9.11
N VAL A 316 8.91 11.35 -8.73
CA VAL A 316 8.69 12.10 -7.50
C VAL A 316 8.38 11.12 -6.38
N LEU A 317 9.18 11.12 -5.31
CA LEU A 317 8.86 10.39 -4.09
C LEU A 317 8.04 11.28 -3.16
N THR A 318 6.94 10.74 -2.62
CA THR A 318 6.08 11.41 -1.64
C THR A 318 5.63 10.45 -0.56
N THR A 319 5.08 10.97 0.54
CA THR A 319 4.51 10.19 1.64
C THR A 319 3.00 10.38 1.75
N TRP A 320 2.32 9.57 2.56
CA TRP A 320 0.91 9.79 2.89
C TRP A 320 0.70 11.10 3.65
N ARG A 321 1.62 11.43 4.57
CA ARG A 321 1.64 12.72 5.27
C ARG A 321 1.67 13.89 4.29
N GLU A 322 2.57 13.88 3.30
CA GLU A 322 2.65 14.96 2.30
C GLU A 322 1.42 14.98 1.41
N ALA A 323 0.91 13.82 0.97
CA ALA A 323 -0.31 13.74 0.17
C ALA A 323 -1.52 14.35 0.90
N MET A 324 -1.66 14.07 2.21
CA MET A 324 -2.71 14.66 3.04
C MET A 324 -2.51 16.17 3.23
N GLN A 325 -1.29 16.64 3.48
CA GLN A 325 -0.99 18.06 3.57
C GLN A 325 -1.30 18.83 2.28
N ARG A 326 -1.05 18.22 1.12
CA ARG A 326 -1.44 18.77 -0.19
C ARG A 326 -2.95 18.76 -0.34
N ARG A 327 -3.63 17.66 0.02
CA ARG A 327 -5.09 17.56 -0.03
C ARG A 327 -5.77 18.66 0.77
N GLN A 328 -5.25 18.99 1.95
CA GLN A 328 -5.76 20.08 2.81
C GLN A 328 -5.60 21.48 2.20
N LYS A 329 -4.69 21.66 1.22
CA LYS A 329 -4.50 22.92 0.49
C LYS A 329 -5.39 23.05 -0.74
N VAL A 330 -5.96 21.94 -1.21
CA VAL A 330 -6.88 21.91 -2.35
C VAL A 330 -8.29 22.21 -1.85
N LYS A 331 -8.84 23.36 -2.29
CA LYS A 331 -10.17 23.85 -1.90
C LYS A 331 -11.30 22.98 -2.44
#